data_AF-A0AAN7D0S5-F1
#
_entry.id   AF-A0AAN7D0S5-F1
#
_cell.length_a   1.000
_cell.length_b   1.000
_cell.length_c   1.000
_cell.angle_alpha   90.00
_cell.angle_beta   90.00
_cell.angle_gamma   90.00
#
_symmetry.space_group_name_H-M   'P 1'
#
loop_
_entity.id
_entity.type
_entity.pdbx_description
1 polymer ?
#
loop_
_entity_poly.entity_id
_entity_poly.type
_entity_poly.pdbx_seq_one_letter_code
_entity_poly.pdbx_strand_id
1 'polypeptide(L)'
;MGPTRSLLGPIGLTLFLLAVDAAISMGLVSSMVSFLHHNGRGPFAVASPDASPFLLAGEPVNFVANHGHTTNAAGGTALIVVGLGGSIALWLERRERNKWDRSSSFFRIWTVLVLLSLLLTMAALIYTLAETAKTGGQAIDIAVARMYSHPSKYPDGRWTPENWYAAVLDLPLASANQRRVISGNLTIMRAWRWNLVALFILGFVLLALVVLEVLGMRKRGLQPVAMMDTLTTPLKRVDV
;
A
#
# COMPACT_ATOMS: atom_id res chain seq x y z
N MET A 1 38.67 8.27 -9.57
CA MET A 1 37.28 7.97 -9.13
C MET A 1 37.13 6.46 -9.07
N GLY A 2 36.86 5.88 -7.89
CA GLY A 2 36.78 4.42 -7.75
C GLY A 2 35.57 3.82 -8.48
N PRO A 3 35.59 2.52 -8.80
CA PRO A 3 34.48 1.85 -9.47
C PRO A 3 33.23 1.93 -8.57
N THR A 4 32.22 2.69 -9.01
CA THR A 4 30.91 2.69 -8.35
C THR A 4 30.36 1.27 -8.36
N ARG A 5 30.15 0.68 -7.18
CA ARG A 5 29.55 -0.65 -7.06
C ARG A 5 28.11 -0.63 -7.58
N SER A 6 27.68 -1.73 -8.19
CA SER A 6 26.30 -1.92 -8.63
C SER A 6 25.33 -1.90 -7.44
N LEU A 7 24.19 -1.22 -7.58
CA LEU A 7 23.13 -1.16 -6.57
C LEU A 7 22.08 -2.27 -6.71
N LEU A 8 22.25 -3.22 -7.64
CA LEU A 8 21.27 -4.30 -7.86
C LEU A 8 20.97 -5.14 -6.60
N GLY A 9 21.96 -5.34 -5.71
CA GLY A 9 21.77 -6.03 -4.43
C GLY A 9 20.84 -5.26 -3.48
N PRO A 10 21.18 -4.01 -3.11
CA PRO A 10 20.31 -3.13 -2.33
C PRO A 10 18.91 -2.94 -2.93
N ILE A 11 18.80 -2.81 -4.25
CA ILE A 11 17.50 -2.75 -4.94
C ILE A 11 16.71 -4.04 -4.71
N GLY A 12 17.34 -5.20 -4.87
CA GLY A 12 16.69 -6.50 -4.64
C GLY A 12 16.19 -6.69 -3.21
N LEU A 13 16.97 -6.27 -2.21
CA LEU A 13 16.54 -6.31 -0.80
C LEU A 13 15.34 -5.40 -0.55
N THR A 14 15.41 -4.15 -1.00
CA THR A 14 14.34 -3.16 -0.82
C THR A 14 13.06 -3.60 -1.54
N LEU A 15 13.21 -4.19 -2.73
CA LEU A 15 12.11 -4.76 -3.50
C LEU A 15 11.39 -5.89 -2.73
N PHE A 16 12.17 -6.80 -2.13
CA PHE A 16 11.61 -7.89 -1.32
C PHE A 16 10.82 -7.34 -0.13
N LEU A 17 11.40 -6.38 0.60
CA LEU A 17 10.72 -5.74 1.74
C LEU A 17 9.44 -5.02 1.30
N LEU A 18 9.48 -4.28 0.19
CA LEU A 18 8.31 -3.62 -0.39
C LEU A 18 7.21 -4.64 -0.75
N ALA A 19 7.58 -5.77 -1.36
CA ALA A 19 6.61 -6.80 -1.74
C ALA A 19 5.95 -7.45 -0.50
N VAL A 20 6.72 -7.71 0.56
CA VAL A 20 6.18 -8.21 1.84
C VAL A 20 5.21 -7.20 2.46
N ASP A 21 5.61 -5.94 2.54
CA ASP A 21 4.75 -4.88 3.09
C ASP A 21 3.48 -4.64 2.25
N ALA A 22 3.59 -4.73 0.93
CA ALA A 22 2.45 -4.67 0.02
C ALA A 22 1.49 -5.85 0.24
N ALA A 23 1.99 -7.07 0.46
CA ALA A 23 1.16 -8.23 0.78
C ALA A 23 0.44 -8.07 2.13
N ILE A 24 1.13 -7.54 3.14
CA ILE A 24 0.52 -7.19 4.45
C ILE A 24 -0.60 -6.17 4.24
N SER A 25 -0.33 -5.09 3.50
CA SER A 25 -1.32 -4.04 3.17
C SER A 25 -2.58 -4.64 2.53
N MET A 26 -2.41 -5.52 1.54
CA MET A 26 -3.52 -6.20 0.85
C MET A 26 -4.31 -7.10 1.80
N GLY A 27 -3.64 -7.82 2.70
CA GLY A 27 -4.28 -8.64 3.73
C GLY A 27 -5.13 -7.81 4.69
N LEU A 28 -4.60 -6.69 5.17
CA LEU A 28 -5.32 -5.79 6.10
C LEU A 28 -6.55 -5.16 5.43
N VAL A 29 -6.43 -4.66 4.18
CA VAL A 29 -7.56 -4.14 3.41
C VAL A 29 -8.61 -5.21 3.17
N SER A 30 -8.21 -6.42 2.79
CA SER A 30 -9.14 -7.53 2.54
C SER A 30 -9.89 -7.92 3.81
N SER A 31 -9.22 -7.94 4.96
CA SER A 31 -9.84 -8.17 6.26
C SER A 31 -10.87 -7.07 6.60
N MET A 32 -10.54 -5.80 6.36
CA MET A 32 -11.46 -4.68 6.54
C MET A 32 -12.70 -4.81 5.66
N VAL A 33 -12.52 -5.06 4.35
CA VAL A 33 -13.63 -5.23 3.40
C VAL A 33 -14.52 -6.40 3.81
N SER A 34 -13.92 -7.53 4.22
CA SER A 34 -14.65 -8.68 4.74
C SER A 34 -15.50 -8.31 5.97
N PHE A 35 -14.93 -7.56 6.91
CA PHE A 35 -15.67 -7.07 8.07
C PHE A 35 -16.86 -6.19 7.65
N LEU A 36 -16.66 -5.22 6.77
CA LEU A 36 -17.73 -4.33 6.29
C LEU A 36 -18.89 -5.11 5.65
N HIS A 37 -18.60 -6.18 4.91
CA HIS A 37 -19.64 -7.00 4.26
C HIS A 37 -20.29 -8.05 5.17
N HIS A 38 -19.74 -8.30 6.36
CA HIS A 38 -20.31 -9.24 7.33
C HIS A 38 -20.70 -8.49 8.60
N ASN A 39 -19.88 -8.59 9.66
CA ASN A 39 -20.19 -8.07 10.98
C ASN A 39 -20.38 -6.54 11.02
N GLY A 40 -19.80 -5.81 10.06
CA GLY A 40 -19.87 -4.36 9.95
C GLY A 40 -21.21 -3.83 9.44
N ARG A 41 -22.05 -4.65 8.80
CA ARG A 41 -23.37 -4.22 8.27
C ARG A 41 -24.40 -3.92 9.35
N GLY A 42 -24.12 -4.36 10.59
CA GLY A 42 -25.07 -4.28 11.70
C GLY A 42 -26.33 -5.11 11.45
N PRO A 43 -27.46 -4.78 12.08
CA PRO A 43 -27.62 -3.68 13.02
C PRO A 43 -26.87 -3.89 14.34
N PHE A 44 -26.59 -2.79 15.04
CA PHE A 44 -25.93 -2.77 16.34
C PHE A 44 -26.93 -2.41 17.42
N ALA A 45 -27.14 -3.31 18.38
CA ALA A 45 -28.02 -3.03 19.51
C ALA A 45 -27.35 -2.06 20.50
N VAL A 46 -27.98 -0.92 20.72
CA VAL A 46 -27.55 0.12 21.66
C VAL A 46 -28.48 0.11 22.86
N ALA A 47 -27.92 -0.16 24.04
CA ALA A 47 -28.63 -0.12 25.31
C ALA A 47 -28.55 1.30 25.88
N SER A 48 -29.67 2.01 25.97
CA SER A 48 -29.69 3.33 26.63
C SER A 48 -30.06 3.13 28.10
N PRO A 49 -29.28 3.64 29.08
CA PRO A 49 -29.68 3.59 30.49
C PRO A 49 -31.01 4.31 30.74
N ASP A 50 -31.21 5.43 30.03
CA ASP A 50 -32.32 6.36 30.28
C ASP A 50 -33.49 6.21 29.30
N ALA A 51 -33.47 5.21 28.41
CA ALA A 51 -34.50 5.05 27.37
C ALA A 51 -34.55 3.65 26.77
N SER A 52 -35.55 3.39 25.93
CA SER A 52 -35.69 2.10 25.24
C SER A 52 -34.48 1.81 24.34
N PRO A 53 -34.01 0.55 24.31
CA PRO A 53 -32.94 0.15 23.39
C PRO A 53 -33.37 0.35 21.94
N PHE A 54 -32.40 0.59 21.07
CA PHE A 54 -32.64 0.74 19.64
C PHE A 54 -31.53 0.06 18.83
N LEU A 55 -31.80 -0.11 17.53
CA LEU A 55 -30.87 -0.71 16.58
C LEU A 55 -30.25 0.39 15.73
N LEU A 56 -28.92 0.52 15.76
CA LEU A 56 -28.17 1.40 14.88
C LEU A 56 -27.78 0.65 13.60
N ALA A 57 -28.00 1.23 12.42
CA ALA A 57 -27.52 0.64 11.17
C ALA A 57 -25.98 0.58 11.14
N GLY A 58 -25.40 -0.45 10.52
CA GLY A 58 -23.95 -0.62 10.51
C GLY A 58 -23.18 0.39 9.66
N GLU A 59 -23.87 1.12 8.79
CA GLU A 59 -23.30 2.17 7.94
C GLU A 59 -24.17 3.44 8.00
N PRO A 60 -23.57 4.63 8.11
CA PRO A 60 -24.28 5.90 8.02
C PRO A 60 -24.63 6.26 6.56
N VAL A 61 -25.41 7.32 6.37
CA VAL A 61 -25.77 7.83 5.02
C VAL A 61 -24.51 8.24 4.25
N ASN A 62 -23.65 9.04 4.88
CA ASN A 62 -22.44 9.60 4.26
C ASN A 62 -21.20 8.76 4.58
N PHE A 63 -21.21 7.49 4.15
CA PHE A 63 -20.10 6.56 4.36
C PHE A 63 -19.06 6.64 3.23
N VAL A 64 -17.81 6.92 3.58
CA VAL A 64 -16.74 7.19 2.63
C VAL A 64 -15.74 6.04 2.62
N ALA A 65 -15.97 5.04 1.76
CA ALA A 65 -15.09 3.88 1.64
C ALA A 65 -14.02 4.01 0.52
N ASN A 66 -14.12 5.02 -0.34
CA ASN A 66 -13.31 5.12 -1.57
C ASN A 66 -11.79 5.19 -1.33
N HIS A 67 -11.33 5.75 -0.22
CA HIS A 67 -9.92 5.76 0.13
C HIS A 67 -9.35 4.34 0.32
N GLY A 68 -10.16 3.40 0.82
CA GLY A 68 -9.81 1.98 0.89
C GLY A 68 -9.62 1.32 -0.49
N HIS A 69 -10.40 1.71 -1.49
CA HIS A 69 -10.20 1.25 -2.87
C HIS A 69 -8.90 1.78 -3.47
N THR A 70 -8.60 3.07 -3.26
CA THR A 70 -7.35 3.68 -3.73
C THR A 70 -6.12 3.01 -3.13
N THR A 71 -6.12 2.72 -1.82
CA THR A 71 -5.00 2.00 -1.19
C THR A 71 -4.88 0.55 -1.63
N ASN A 72 -6.02 -0.11 -1.92
CA ASN A 72 -6.00 -1.46 -2.47
C ASN A 72 -5.30 -1.47 -3.84
N ALA A 73 -5.63 -0.51 -4.70
CA ALA A 73 -4.97 -0.33 -5.98
C ALA A 73 -3.46 -0.04 -5.82
N ALA A 74 -3.08 0.80 -4.85
CA ALA A 74 -1.67 1.09 -4.55
C ALA A 74 -0.92 -0.16 -4.08
N GLY A 75 -1.44 -0.88 -3.09
CA GLY A 75 -0.87 -2.12 -2.56
C GLY A 75 -0.76 -3.22 -3.61
N GLY A 76 -1.81 -3.43 -4.41
CA GLY A 76 -1.82 -4.42 -5.48
C GLY A 76 -0.80 -4.08 -6.58
N THR A 77 -0.67 -2.81 -6.94
CA THR A 77 0.35 -2.34 -7.89
C THR A 77 1.75 -2.56 -7.35
N ALA A 78 2.00 -2.20 -6.08
CA ALA A 78 3.29 -2.41 -5.43
C ALA A 78 3.67 -3.89 -5.37
N LEU A 79 2.71 -4.78 -5.09
CA LEU A 79 2.97 -6.22 -5.01
C LEU A 79 3.24 -6.84 -6.40
N ILE A 80 2.34 -6.59 -7.36
CA ILE A 80 2.36 -7.29 -8.65
C ILE A 80 3.29 -6.60 -9.64
N VAL A 81 3.03 -5.32 -9.92
CA VAL A 81 3.77 -4.57 -10.95
C VAL A 81 5.18 -4.27 -10.48
N VAL A 82 5.32 -3.75 -9.25
CA VAL A 82 6.64 -3.42 -8.72
C VAL A 82 7.35 -4.66 -8.20
N GLY A 83 6.75 -5.44 -7.30
CA GLY A 83 7.36 -6.62 -6.66
C GLY A 83 7.72 -7.73 -7.65
N LEU A 84 6.72 -8.34 -8.30
CA LEU A 84 6.96 -9.43 -9.26
C LEU A 84 7.64 -8.91 -10.54
N GLY A 85 7.14 -7.80 -11.10
CA GLY A 85 7.76 -7.18 -12.27
C GLY A 85 9.21 -6.77 -12.02
N GLY A 86 9.55 -6.30 -10.81
CA GLY A 86 10.90 -5.93 -10.42
C GLY A 86 11.83 -7.12 -10.25
N SER A 87 11.31 -8.25 -9.79
CA SER A 87 12.08 -9.49 -9.68
C SER A 87 12.51 -9.97 -11.07
N ILE A 88 11.60 -9.91 -12.04
CA ILE A 88 11.88 -10.19 -13.44
C ILE A 88 12.86 -9.16 -14.01
N ALA A 89 12.66 -7.87 -13.71
CA ALA A 89 13.52 -6.79 -14.20
C ALA A 89 14.96 -6.94 -13.71
N LEU A 90 15.17 -7.25 -12.43
CA LEU A 90 16.50 -7.46 -11.86
C LEU A 90 17.18 -8.71 -12.44
N TRP A 91 16.42 -9.78 -12.66
CA TRP A 91 16.95 -10.98 -13.28
C TRP A 91 17.41 -10.72 -14.72
N LEU A 92 16.59 -10.06 -15.53
CA LEU A 92 16.93 -9.66 -16.90
C LEU A 92 18.11 -8.69 -16.93
N GLU A 93 18.14 -7.71 -16.02
CA GLU A 93 19.24 -6.74 -15.91
C GLU A 93 20.57 -7.43 -15.59
N ARG A 94 20.56 -8.38 -14.64
CA ARG A 94 21.76 -9.17 -14.31
C ARG A 94 22.22 -10.00 -15.51
N ARG A 95 21.29 -10.63 -16.23
CA ARG A 95 21.59 -11.43 -17.41
C ARG A 95 22.20 -10.59 -18.54
N GLU A 96 21.61 -9.43 -18.84
CA GLU A 96 22.07 -8.55 -19.92
C GLU A 96 23.47 -7.99 -19.63
N ARG A 97 23.73 -7.55 -18.40
CA ARG A 97 25.05 -7.05 -18.00
C ARG A 97 26.14 -8.10 -18.10
N ASN A 98 25.83 -9.34 -17.68
CA ASN A 98 26.80 -10.43 -17.76
C ASN A 98 27.15 -10.83 -19.20
N LYS A 99 26.24 -10.62 -20.17
CA LYS A 99 26.42 -11.08 -21.55
C LYS A 99 26.90 -9.99 -22.51
N TRP A 100 26.44 -8.76 -22.32
CA TRP A 100 26.57 -7.69 -23.32
C TRP A 100 26.99 -6.34 -22.71
N ASP A 101 27.30 -6.29 -21.41
CA ASP A 101 27.66 -5.06 -20.67
C ASP A 101 26.70 -3.87 -20.91
N ARG A 102 25.41 -4.18 -21.08
CA ARG A 102 24.36 -3.18 -21.33
C ARG A 102 23.20 -3.36 -20.36
N SER A 103 22.44 -2.28 -20.19
CA SER A 103 21.21 -2.28 -19.41
C SER A 103 20.03 -2.81 -20.23
N SER A 104 19.17 -3.59 -19.58
CA SER A 104 17.92 -4.10 -20.13
C SER A 104 16.92 -2.97 -20.35
N SER A 105 16.30 -2.93 -21.55
CA SER A 105 15.18 -2.03 -21.82
C SER A 105 14.02 -2.26 -20.84
N PHE A 106 13.82 -3.51 -20.40
CA PHE A 106 12.78 -3.85 -19.44
C PHE A 106 13.04 -3.21 -18.06
N PHE A 107 14.29 -3.18 -17.60
CA PHE A 107 14.67 -2.50 -16.35
C PHE A 107 14.36 -1.00 -16.38
N ARG A 108 14.56 -0.35 -17.54
CA ARG A 108 14.23 1.08 -17.73
C ARG A 108 12.72 1.32 -17.71
N ILE A 109 11.93 0.47 -18.38
CA ILE A 109 10.47 0.56 -18.34
C ILE A 109 9.97 0.34 -16.91
N TRP A 110 10.48 -0.69 -16.23
CA TRP A 110 10.14 -0.98 -14.85
C TRP A 110 10.48 0.19 -13.91
N THR A 111 11.59 0.90 -14.14
CA THR A 111 11.93 2.13 -13.38
C THR A 111 10.81 3.18 -13.45
N VAL A 112 10.22 3.39 -14.64
CA VAL A 112 9.08 4.32 -14.80
C VAL A 112 7.86 3.81 -14.03
N LEU A 113 7.60 2.49 -14.04
CA LEU A 113 6.51 1.89 -13.29
C LEU A 113 6.70 2.03 -11.77
N VAL A 114 7.93 1.95 -11.25
CA VAL A 114 8.25 2.23 -9.84
C VAL A 114 7.88 3.67 -9.49
N LEU A 115 8.22 4.65 -10.33
CA LEU A 115 7.83 6.05 -10.11
C LEU A 115 6.31 6.22 -10.08
N LEU A 116 5.59 5.66 -11.06
CA LEU A 116 4.13 5.74 -11.10
C LEU A 116 3.48 5.06 -9.89
N SER A 117 4.01 3.92 -9.45
CA SER A 117 3.54 3.22 -8.25
C SER A 117 3.78 4.03 -6.98
N LEU A 118 4.92 4.74 -6.87
CA LEU A 118 5.16 5.64 -5.74
C LEU A 118 4.17 6.81 -5.73
N LEU A 119 3.91 7.43 -6.88
CA LEU A 119 2.94 8.53 -6.99
C LEU A 119 1.52 8.08 -6.61
N LEU A 120 1.11 6.89 -7.05
CA LEU A 120 -0.16 6.29 -6.66
C LEU A 120 -0.22 6.03 -5.14
N THR A 121 0.86 5.48 -4.56
CA THR A 121 0.95 5.23 -3.12
C THR A 121 0.89 6.53 -2.31
N MET A 122 1.58 7.58 -2.79
CA MET A 122 1.54 8.91 -2.19
C MET A 122 0.13 9.52 -2.23
N ALA A 123 -0.56 9.42 -3.37
CA ALA A 123 -1.94 9.88 -3.51
C ALA A 123 -2.89 9.13 -2.57
N ALA A 124 -2.73 7.80 -2.48
CA ALA A 124 -3.49 6.96 -1.56
C ALA A 124 -3.23 7.34 -0.09
N LEU A 125 -1.97 7.60 0.28
CA LEU A 125 -1.56 8.01 1.62
C LEU A 125 -2.18 9.35 2.01
N ILE A 126 -2.03 10.36 1.16
CA ILE A 126 -2.61 11.69 1.38
C ILE A 126 -4.13 11.58 1.51
N TYR A 127 -4.78 10.85 0.59
CA TYR A 127 -6.23 10.71 0.61
C TYR A 127 -6.72 10.05 1.90
N THR A 128 -6.12 8.92 2.29
CA THR A 128 -6.50 8.18 3.51
C THR A 128 -6.28 9.03 4.77
N LEU A 129 -5.12 9.68 4.92
CA LEU A 129 -4.84 10.48 6.10
C LEU A 129 -5.73 11.73 6.17
N ALA A 130 -5.93 12.43 5.04
CA ALA A 130 -6.76 13.63 5.00
C ALA A 130 -8.23 13.31 5.27
N GLU A 131 -8.79 12.26 4.67
CA GLU A 131 -10.19 11.89 4.87
C GLU A 131 -10.44 11.39 6.30
N THR A 132 -9.49 10.63 6.86
CA THR A 132 -9.57 10.18 8.27
C THR A 132 -9.42 11.34 9.24
N ALA A 133 -8.57 12.33 8.95
CA ALA A 133 -8.44 13.52 9.80
C ALA A 133 -9.69 14.40 9.76
N LYS A 134 -10.26 14.64 8.58
CA LYS A 134 -11.46 15.49 8.40
C LYS A 134 -12.70 14.96 9.13
N THR A 135 -12.77 13.65 9.32
CA THR A 135 -13.92 12.97 9.94
C THR A 135 -13.61 12.50 11.37
N GLY A 136 -12.43 12.85 11.90
CA GLY A 136 -11.98 12.46 13.22
C GLY A 136 -12.66 13.27 14.34
N GLY A 137 -12.83 12.65 15.51
CA GLY A 137 -13.42 13.29 16.69
C GLY A 137 -14.93 13.53 16.61
N GLN A 138 -15.58 13.14 15.51
CA GLN A 138 -17.04 13.13 15.43
C GLN A 138 -17.62 12.08 16.40
N ALA A 139 -18.72 12.41 17.05
CA ALA A 139 -19.47 11.50 17.92
C ALA A 139 -20.87 11.25 17.36
N ILE A 140 -21.47 10.11 17.72
CA ILE A 140 -22.84 9.78 17.34
C ILE A 140 -23.78 10.41 18.38
N ASP A 141 -24.70 11.27 17.91
CA ASP A 141 -25.79 11.76 18.75
C ASP A 141 -26.80 10.63 18.96
N ILE A 142 -26.98 10.22 20.22
CA ILE A 142 -27.86 9.11 20.59
C ILE A 142 -29.33 9.43 20.28
N ALA A 143 -29.77 10.67 20.42
CA ALA A 143 -31.14 11.07 20.14
C ALA A 143 -31.44 10.98 18.64
N VAL A 144 -30.51 11.46 17.80
CA VAL A 144 -30.60 11.32 16.34
C VAL A 144 -30.53 9.84 15.94
N ALA A 145 -29.57 9.09 16.47
CA ALA A 145 -29.40 7.67 16.18
C ALA A 145 -30.65 6.85 16.54
N ARG A 146 -31.36 7.22 17.60
CA ARG A 146 -32.64 6.60 17.98
C ARG A 146 -33.77 6.96 17.02
N MET A 147 -33.87 8.23 16.61
CA MET A 147 -34.86 8.68 15.63
C MET A 147 -34.68 7.97 14.28
N TYR A 148 -33.43 7.70 13.91
CA TYR A 148 -33.05 6.97 12.70
C TYR A 148 -32.61 5.53 12.99
N SER A 149 -33.40 4.81 13.80
CA SER A 149 -33.15 3.39 14.06
C SER A 149 -33.24 2.56 12.77
N HIS A 150 -32.48 1.46 12.72
CA HIS A 150 -32.51 0.48 11.63
C HIS A 150 -33.96 0.11 11.25
N PRO A 151 -34.32 0.09 9.95
CA PRO A 151 -33.44 0.08 8.77
C PRO A 151 -32.88 1.43 8.32
N SER A 152 -33.30 2.54 8.93
CA SER A 152 -32.79 3.87 8.59
C SER A 152 -31.30 4.00 8.92
N LYS A 153 -30.58 4.76 8.09
CA LYS A 153 -29.15 5.05 8.30
C LYS A 153 -28.99 6.36 9.05
N TYR A 154 -27.95 6.45 9.88
CA TYR A 154 -27.59 7.68 10.59
C TYR A 154 -27.26 8.80 9.59
N PRO A 155 -27.97 9.93 9.60
CA PRO A 155 -27.85 10.95 8.55
C PRO A 155 -26.69 11.92 8.75
N ASP A 156 -26.28 12.13 10.00
CA ASP A 156 -25.39 13.24 10.33
C ASP A 156 -23.92 12.94 10.08
N GLY A 157 -23.19 14.00 9.70
CA GLY A 157 -21.75 13.96 9.48
C GLY A 157 -21.34 13.18 8.23
N ARG A 158 -20.04 12.97 8.11
CA ARG A 158 -19.39 12.19 7.04
C ARG A 158 -18.38 11.27 7.70
N TRP A 159 -18.34 10.01 7.30
CA TRP A 159 -17.62 9.01 8.08
C TRP A 159 -16.73 8.11 7.22
N THR A 160 -15.46 7.98 7.60
CA THR A 160 -14.64 6.84 7.18
C THR A 160 -15.02 5.60 8.01
N PRO A 161 -14.72 4.39 7.53
CA PRO A 161 -14.87 3.17 8.34
C PRO A 161 -14.21 3.30 9.72
N GLU A 162 -12.94 3.75 9.76
CA GLU A 162 -12.19 3.88 11.02
C GLU A 162 -12.92 4.77 12.04
N ASN A 163 -13.35 5.97 11.63
CA ASN A 163 -13.98 6.91 12.56
C ASN A 163 -15.42 6.52 12.91
N TRP A 164 -16.17 5.93 11.97
CA TRP A 164 -17.51 5.42 12.25
C TRP A 164 -17.48 4.36 13.35
N TYR A 165 -16.66 3.32 13.18
CA TYR A 165 -16.61 2.24 14.16
C TYR A 165 -15.95 2.65 15.48
N ALA A 166 -15.09 3.67 15.48
CA ALA A 166 -14.65 4.31 16.72
C ALA A 166 -15.84 4.91 17.48
N ALA A 167 -16.66 5.73 16.81
CA ALA A 167 -17.83 6.35 17.44
C ALA A 167 -18.90 5.32 17.85
N VAL A 168 -19.07 4.23 17.09
CA VAL A 168 -19.96 3.11 17.47
C VAL A 168 -19.49 2.44 18.77
N LEU A 169 -18.18 2.35 19.02
CA LEU A 169 -17.65 1.79 20.26
C LEU A 169 -17.86 2.71 21.47
N ASP A 170 -18.03 4.01 21.26
CA ASP A 170 -18.35 4.95 22.34
C ASP A 170 -19.81 4.81 22.79
N LEU A 171 -20.67 4.20 21.97
CA LEU A 171 -22.04 3.89 22.35
C LEU A 171 -22.11 2.73 23.36
N PRO A 172 -23.13 2.72 24.23
CA PRO A 172 -23.42 1.60 25.13
C PRO A 172 -23.98 0.38 24.36
N LEU A 173 -23.12 -0.33 23.62
CA LEU A 173 -23.50 -1.54 22.89
C LEU A 173 -23.99 -2.64 23.83
N ALA A 174 -25.13 -3.27 23.50
CA ALA A 174 -25.74 -4.31 24.32
C ALA A 174 -24.94 -5.63 24.35
N SER A 175 -24.13 -5.90 23.32
CA SER A 175 -23.34 -7.13 23.19
C SER A 175 -21.85 -6.89 23.37
N ALA A 176 -21.26 -7.50 24.41
CA ALA A 176 -19.81 -7.48 24.63
C ALA A 176 -19.03 -8.19 23.50
N ASN A 177 -19.61 -9.23 22.88
CA ASN A 177 -19.01 -9.90 21.74
C ASN A 177 -18.94 -8.97 20.53
N GLN A 178 -20.03 -8.25 20.24
CA GLN A 178 -20.08 -7.28 19.15
C GLN A 178 -19.05 -6.16 19.36
N ARG A 179 -18.95 -5.61 20.57
CA ARG A 179 -17.92 -4.64 20.95
C ARG A 179 -16.51 -5.19 20.68
N ARG A 180 -16.22 -6.44 21.06
CA ARG A 180 -14.92 -7.08 20.82
C ARG A 180 -14.61 -7.20 19.32
N VAL A 181 -15.57 -7.67 18.52
CA VAL A 181 -15.41 -7.81 17.07
C VAL A 181 -15.14 -6.46 16.40
N ILE A 182 -15.91 -5.43 16.75
CA ILE A 182 -15.73 -4.07 16.20
C ILE A 182 -14.36 -3.51 16.63
N SER A 183 -13.98 -3.65 17.91
CA SER A 183 -12.67 -3.19 18.42
C SER A 183 -11.49 -3.88 17.73
N GLY A 184 -11.58 -5.18 17.47
CA GLY A 184 -10.56 -5.91 16.73
C GLY A 184 -10.39 -5.38 15.30
N ASN A 185 -11.50 -5.19 14.59
CA ASN A 185 -11.45 -4.68 13.22
C ASN A 185 -11.05 -3.20 13.14
N LEU A 186 -11.41 -2.38 14.13
CA LEU A 186 -10.91 -1.01 14.23
C LEU A 186 -9.39 -0.97 14.39
N THR A 187 -8.81 -1.92 15.14
CA THR A 187 -7.36 -2.05 15.26
C THR A 187 -6.73 -2.39 13.91
N ILE A 188 -7.35 -3.28 13.12
CA ILE A 188 -6.91 -3.62 11.76
C ILE A 188 -6.98 -2.40 10.83
N MET A 189 -8.06 -1.61 10.89
CA MET A 189 -8.20 -0.37 10.10
C MET A 189 -7.09 0.62 10.42
N ARG A 190 -6.80 0.85 11.71
CA ARG A 190 -5.70 1.71 12.15
C ARG A 190 -4.34 1.17 11.70
N ALA A 191 -4.12 -0.14 11.83
CA ALA A 191 -2.89 -0.79 11.39
C ALA A 191 -2.69 -0.60 9.89
N TRP A 192 -3.73 -0.79 9.07
CA TRP A 192 -3.69 -0.54 7.63
C TRP A 192 -3.32 0.92 7.30
N ARG A 193 -3.96 1.90 7.95
CA ARG A 193 -3.66 3.33 7.73
C ARG A 193 -2.18 3.64 7.98
N TRP A 194 -1.60 3.08 9.03
CA TRP A 194 -0.18 3.29 9.34
C TRP A 194 0.76 2.45 8.46
N ASN A 195 0.35 1.26 8.04
CA ASN A 195 1.14 0.44 7.12
C ASN A 195 1.36 1.14 5.78
N LEU A 196 0.42 1.98 5.35
CA LEU A 196 0.55 2.78 4.13
C LEU A 196 1.74 3.77 4.18
N VAL A 197 2.14 4.23 5.37
CA VAL A 197 3.35 5.04 5.57
C VAL A 197 4.60 4.20 5.32
N ALA A 198 4.64 2.96 5.84
CA ALA A 198 5.74 2.04 5.59
C ALA A 198 5.87 1.71 4.09
N LEU A 199 4.73 1.43 3.43
CA LEU A 199 4.68 1.18 1.98
C LEU A 199 5.26 2.35 1.19
N PHE A 200 4.87 3.58 1.54
CA PHE A 200 5.39 4.78 0.90
C PHE A 200 6.90 4.95 1.10
N ILE A 201 7.41 4.77 2.32
CA ILE A 201 8.84 4.90 2.63
C ILE A 201 9.65 3.87 1.83
N LEU A 202 9.23 2.60 1.83
CA LEU A 202 9.89 1.55 1.06
C LEU A 202 9.87 1.83 -0.44
N GLY A 203 8.73 2.32 -0.96
CA GLY A 203 8.60 2.72 -2.36
C GLY A 203 9.52 3.87 -2.73
N PHE A 204 9.65 4.88 -1.85
CA PHE A 204 10.55 6.01 -2.04
C PHE A 204 12.01 5.58 -2.06
N VAL A 205 12.43 4.76 -1.08
CA VAL A 205 13.79 4.21 -1.03
C VAL A 205 14.09 3.38 -2.27
N LEU A 206 13.15 2.52 -2.70
CA LEU A 206 13.31 1.72 -3.91
C LEU A 206 13.51 2.63 -5.14
N LEU A 207 12.66 3.64 -5.32
CA LEU A 207 12.78 4.58 -6.43
C LEU A 207 14.14 5.29 -6.40
N ALA A 208 14.58 5.78 -5.25
CA ALA A 208 15.87 6.45 -5.11
C ALA A 208 17.02 5.53 -5.54
N LEU A 209 17.05 4.29 -5.07
CA LEU A 209 18.07 3.31 -5.46
C LEU A 209 18.06 3.00 -6.96
N VAL A 210 16.87 2.81 -7.54
CA VAL A 210 16.73 2.51 -8.98
C VAL A 210 17.16 3.71 -9.82
N VAL A 211 16.78 4.94 -9.45
CA VAL A 211 17.21 6.15 -10.15
C VAL A 211 18.73 6.33 -10.06
N LEU A 212 19.33 6.13 -8.88
CA LEU A 212 20.78 6.20 -8.72
C LEU A 212 21.50 5.15 -9.58
N GLU A 213 20.96 3.94 -9.69
CA GLU A 213 21.51 2.90 -10.56
C GLU A 213 21.42 3.31 -12.05
N VAL A 214 20.28 3.84 -12.49
CA VAL A 214 20.11 4.33 -13.87
C VAL A 214 21.05 5.48 -14.19
N LEU A 215 21.23 6.44 -13.27
CA LEU A 215 22.18 7.54 -13.43
C LEU A 215 23.64 7.04 -13.43
N GLY A 216 23.96 6.07 -12.58
CA GLY A 216 25.27 5.41 -12.56
C GLY A 216 25.59 4.71 -13.87
N MET A 217 24.62 4.01 -14.45
CA MET A 217 24.77 3.36 -15.77
C MET A 217 24.99 4.38 -16.89
N ARG A 218 24.26 5.49 -16.91
CA ARG A 218 24.48 6.56 -17.91
C ARG A 218 25.90 7.10 -17.85
N LYS A 219 26.44 7.30 -16.65
CA LYS A 219 27.83 7.75 -16.47
C LYS A 219 28.85 6.74 -16.97
N ARG A 220 28.61 5.43 -16.81
CA ARG A 220 29.49 4.36 -17.31
C ARG A 220 29.43 4.24 -18.83
N GLY A 221 28.24 4.29 -19.44
CA GLY A 221 28.07 4.21 -20.89
C GLY A 221 28.62 5.42 -21.67
N LEU A 222 28.90 6.54 -20.99
CA LEU A 222 29.61 7.70 -21.55
C LEU A 222 31.13 7.54 -21.52
N GLN A 223 31.68 6.56 -20.81
CA GLN A 223 33.10 6.22 -20.93
C GLN A 223 33.27 5.36 -22.18
N PRO A 224 34.02 5.82 -23.20
CA PRO A 224 34.29 5.00 -24.37
C PRO A 224 34.98 3.73 -23.91
N VAL A 225 34.44 2.56 -24.29
CA VAL A 225 35.12 1.28 -24.13
C VAL A 225 36.47 1.44 -24.81
N ALA A 226 37.56 1.39 -24.05
CA ALA A 226 38.89 1.44 -24.61
C ALA A 226 39.03 0.25 -25.57
N MET A 227 39.04 0.54 -26.87
CA MET A 227 39.12 -0.40 -27.99
C MET A 227 40.50 -1.10 -28.06
N MET A 228 41.20 -1.26 -26.94
CA MET A 228 42.52 -1.89 -26.84
C MET A 228 42.47 -3.34 -26.38
N ASP A 229 41.41 -3.79 -25.70
CA ASP A 229 41.34 -5.17 -25.18
C ASP A 229 40.73 -6.18 -26.16
N THR A 230 40.17 -5.74 -27.29
CA THR A 230 39.66 -6.65 -28.35
C THR A 230 40.74 -7.14 -29.32
N LEU A 231 41.95 -6.59 -29.28
CA LEU A 231 43.04 -6.96 -30.21
C LEU A 231 44.08 -7.92 -29.62
N THR A 232 43.99 -8.28 -28.33
CA THR A 232 44.99 -9.13 -27.67
C THR A 232 44.53 -10.57 -27.42
N THR A 233 43.32 -10.95 -27.81
CA THR A 233 42.89 -12.36 -27.72
C THR A 233 43.67 -13.17 -28.77
N PRO A 234 44.59 -14.07 -28.38
CA PRO A 234 45.32 -14.87 -29.34
C PRO A 234 44.35 -15.88 -29.97
N LEU A 235 44.36 -15.95 -31.31
CA LEU A 235 43.67 -16.98 -32.07
C LEU A 235 44.07 -18.36 -31.52
N LYS A 236 43.09 -19.06 -30.95
CA LYS A 236 43.25 -20.43 -30.47
C LYS A 236 43.62 -21.30 -31.67
N ARG A 237 44.89 -21.70 -31.74
CA ARG A 237 45.42 -22.56 -32.81
C ARG A 237 44.66 -23.89 -32.74
N VAL A 238 43.95 -24.22 -33.82
CA VAL A 238 43.32 -25.52 -33.99
C VAL A 238 44.43 -26.44 -34.49
N ASP A 239 44.95 -27.28 -33.61
CA ASP A 239 45.87 -28.33 -34.00
C ASP A 239 45.05 -29.47 -34.61
N VAL A 240 45.38 -29.79 -35.88
CA VAL A 240 44.86 -30.91 -36.68
C VAL A 240 45.76 -32.12 -36.48
#